data_AF-A0A382CSQ1-F1
#
_entry.id   AF-A0A382CSQ1-F1
#
_cell.length_a   1.000
_cell.length_b   1.000
_cell.length_c   1.000
_cell.angle_alpha   90.00
_cell.angle_beta   90.00
_cell.angle_gamma   90.00
#
_symmetry.space_group_name_H-M   'P 1'
#
loop_
_entity.id
_entity.type
_entity.pdbx_description
1 polymer ?
#
loop_
_entity_poly.entity_id
_entity_poly.type
_entity_poly.pdbx_seq_one_letter_code
_entity_poly.pdbx_strand_id
1 'polypeptide(L)'
;VAQLLDVQIFDQLRRKKWFIAPLASSCIGSIVDTFLFFSISFYGTNMPWVTLSLGDLMVKILVALLMLIPFRLFLGSLKAA
;
A
#
# COMPACT_ATOMS: atom_id res chain seq x y z
N VAL A 1 -30.89 16.68 6.66
CA VAL A 1 -31.10 15.86 5.44
C VAL A 1 -29.79 15.59 4.71
N ALA A 2 -28.98 16.61 4.37
CA ALA A 2 -27.66 16.43 3.75
C ALA A 2 -26.70 15.51 4.54
N GLN A 3 -26.66 15.66 5.87
CA GLN A 3 -25.82 14.84 6.76
C GLN A 3 -26.19 13.35 6.76
N LEU A 4 -27.47 13.00 6.55
CA LEU A 4 -27.93 11.61 6.48
C LEU A 4 -27.56 10.98 5.13
N LEU A 5 -27.57 11.80 4.08
CA LEU A 5 -27.20 11.42 2.72
C LEU A 5 -25.68 11.16 2.61
N ASP A 6 -24.85 11.98 3.27
CA ASP A 6 -23.42 11.73 3.42
C ASP A 6 -23.12 10.41 4.15
N VAL A 7 -23.83 10.13 5.25
CA VAL A 7 -23.67 8.88 6.00
C VAL A 7 -24.05 7.68 5.14
N GLN A 8 -25.11 7.75 4.34
CA GLN A 8 -25.50 6.68 3.42
C GLN A 8 -24.49 6.45 2.29
N ILE A 9 -23.95 7.53 1.70
CA ILE A 9 -22.90 7.43 0.66
C ILE A 9 -21.64 6.79 1.25
N PHE A 10 -21.24 7.21 2.46
CA PHE A 10 -20.08 6.68 3.16
C PHE A 10 -20.24 5.20 3.51
N ASP A 11 -21.43 4.81 3.99
CA ASP A 11 -21.75 3.42 4.34
C ASP A 11 -21.78 2.50 3.10
N GLN A 12 -22.21 3.04 1.95
CA GLN A 12 -22.19 2.31 0.68
C GLN A 12 -20.77 2.18 0.10
N LEU A 13 -19.91 3.20 0.24
CA LEU A 13 -18.50 3.11 -0.13
C LEU A 13 -17.73 2.14 0.78
N ARG A 14 -18.08 2.08 2.07
CA ARG A 14 -17.53 1.15 3.08
C ARG A 14 -17.80 -0.32 2.76
N ARG A 15 -18.86 -0.63 2.00
CA ARG A 15 -19.21 -1.98 1.55
C ARG A 15 -18.33 -2.51 0.41
N LYS A 16 -17.56 -1.65 -0.29
CA LYS A 16 -16.52 -2.14 -1.22
C LYS A 16 -15.37 -2.72 -0.41
N LYS A 17 -14.64 -3.69 -0.97
CA LYS A 17 -13.48 -4.35 -0.32
C LYS A 17 -12.41 -3.31 0.02
N TRP A 18 -12.51 -2.72 1.22
CA TRP A 18 -11.68 -1.61 1.68
C TRP A 18 -10.19 -1.93 1.62
N PHE A 19 -9.82 -3.19 1.82
CA PHE A 19 -8.43 -3.68 1.77
C PHE A 19 -7.71 -3.51 0.43
N ILE A 20 -8.43 -3.51 -0.69
CA ILE A 20 -7.78 -3.42 -2.01
C ILE A 20 -7.19 -2.02 -2.21
N ALA A 21 -7.83 -0.99 -1.63
CA ALA A 21 -7.38 0.39 -1.77
C ALA A 21 -6.03 0.65 -1.05
N PRO A 22 -5.81 0.28 0.23
CA PRO A 22 -4.53 0.41 0.92
C PRO A 22 -3.41 -0.39 0.27
N LEU A 23 -3.68 -1.61 -0.21
CA LEU A 23 -2.66 -2.44 -0.87
C LEU A 23 -2.23 -1.85 -2.21
N ALA A 24 -3.20 -1.46 -3.03
CA ALA A 24 -2.91 -0.84 -4.32
C ALA A 24 -2.18 0.49 -4.15
N SER A 25 -2.63 1.35 -3.22
CA SER A 25 -1.98 2.65 -2.98
C SER A 25 -0.57 2.48 -2.42
N SER A 26 -0.36 1.53 -1.50
CA SER A 26 0.95 1.27 -0.91
C SER A 26 1.93 0.64 -1.90
N CYS A 27 1.48 -0.29 -2.76
CA CYS A 27 2.31 -0.82 -3.85
C CYS A 27 2.74 0.28 -4.82
N ILE A 28 1.81 1.08 -5.33
CA ILE A 28 2.12 2.14 -6.29
C ILE A 28 3.02 3.20 -5.64
N GLY A 29 2.71 3.61 -4.41
CA GLY A 29 3.54 4.55 -3.65
C GLY A 29 4.96 4.04 -3.44
N SER A 30 5.12 2.77 -3.05
CA SER A 30 6.44 2.15 -2.86
C SER A 30 7.24 2.06 -4.16
N ILE A 31 6.60 1.80 -5.31
CA ILE A 31 7.29 1.77 -6.61
C ILE A 31 7.84 3.16 -6.94
N VAL A 32 6.98 4.19 -6.85
CA VAL A 32 7.34 5.57 -7.16
C VAL A 32 8.43 6.09 -6.22
N ASP A 33 8.26 5.87 -4.91
CA ASP A 33 9.24 6.24 -3.88
C ASP A 33 10.61 5.60 -4.13
N THR A 34 10.64 4.29 -4.36
CA THR A 34 11.90 3.54 -4.54
C THR A 34 12.62 4.00 -5.80
N PHE A 35 11.91 4.19 -6.91
CA PHE A 35 12.51 4.68 -8.14
C PHE A 35 13.07 6.10 -7.97
N LEU A 36 12.30 7.01 -7.37
CA LEU A 36 12.74 8.39 -7.17
C LEU A 36 13.92 8.47 -6.21
N PHE A 37 13.86 7.76 -5.07
CA PHE A 37 14.93 7.73 -4.07
C PHE A 37 16.25 7.26 -4.67
N PHE A 38 16.25 6.10 -5.34
CA PHE A 38 17.47 5.56 -5.93
C PHE A 38 17.95 6.37 -7.14
N SER A 39 17.03 6.87 -7.99
CA SER A 39 17.42 7.70 -9.14
C SER A 39 18.09 8.99 -8.69
N ILE A 40 17.58 9.65 -7.64
CA ILE A 40 18.13 10.91 -7.14
C ILE A 40 19.42 10.67 -6.35
N SER A 41 19.44 9.67 -5.46
CA SER A 41 20.57 9.44 -4.56
C SER A 41 21.83 8.94 -5.28
N PHE A 42 21.66 8.17 -6.36
CA PHE A 42 22.76 7.57 -7.11
C PHE A 42 22.95 8.19 -8.49
N TYR A 43 22.29 9.31 -8.77
CA TYR A 43 22.45 10.03 -10.03
C TYR A 43 23.93 10.39 -10.24
N GLY A 44 24.51 9.98 -11.37
CA GLY A 44 25.91 10.27 -11.70
C GLY A 44 26.95 9.39 -10.99
N THR A 45 26.54 8.34 -10.27
CA THR A 45 27.46 7.35 -9.67
C THR A 45 27.58 6.10 -10.54
N ASN A 46 28.71 5.37 -10.47
CA ASN A 46 28.91 4.07 -11.14
C ASN A 46 28.17 2.90 -10.46
N MET A 47 27.27 3.19 -9.51
CA MET A 47 26.52 2.18 -8.78
C MET A 47 25.35 1.65 -9.62
N PRO A 48 25.11 0.33 -9.68
CA PRO A 48 23.95 -0.26 -10.38
C PRO A 48 22.65 -0.02 -9.59
N TRP A 49 22.23 1.25 -9.48
CA TRP A 49 21.09 1.68 -8.70
C TRP A 49 19.76 1.06 -9.14
N VAL A 50 19.62 0.68 -10.42
CA VAL A 50 18.45 -0.03 -10.95
C VAL A 50 18.34 -1.44 -10.36
N THR A 51 19.45 -2.16 -10.25
CA THR A 51 19.46 -3.51 -9.67
C THR A 51 19.19 -3.44 -8.17
N LEU A 52 19.74 -2.43 -7.49
CA LEU A 52 19.51 -2.20 -6.06
C LEU A 52 18.06 -1.81 -5.77
N SER A 53 17.48 -0.91 -6.58
CA SER A 53 16.09 -0.49 -6.42
C SER A 53 15.11 -1.64 -6.70
N LEU A 54 15.40 -2.51 -7.70
CA LEU A 54 14.61 -3.72 -7.92
C LEU A 54 14.69 -4.68 -6.73
N GLY A 55 15.87 -4.84 -6.13
CA GLY A 55 16.06 -5.66 -4.94
C GLY A 55 15.24 -5.16 -3.74
N ASP A 56 15.30 -3.86 -3.46
CA ASP A 56 14.51 -3.22 -2.40
C ASP A 56 13.00 -3.43 -2.62
N LEU A 57 12.54 -3.17 -3.84
CA LEU A 57 11.12 -3.26 -4.22
C LEU A 57 10.60 -4.70 -4.11
N MET A 58 11.40 -5.69 -4.49
CA MET A 58 11.08 -7.11 -4.31
C MET A 58 10.87 -7.48 -2.85
N VAL A 59 11.78 -7.05 -1.97
CA VAL A 59 11.66 -7.32 -0.53
C VAL A 59 10.44 -6.60 0.05
N LYS A 60 10.20 -5.33 -0.31
CA LYS A 60 9.02 -4.57 0.14
C LYS A 60 7.70 -5.25 -0.26
N ILE A 61 7.56 -5.70 -1.51
CA ILE A 61 6.35 -6.41 -1.97
C ILE A 61 6.17 -7.73 -1.21
N LEU A 62 7.25 -8.50 -1.02
CA LEU A 62 7.18 -9.76 -0.29
C LEU A 62 6.74 -9.55 1.16
N VAL A 63 7.34 -8.58 1.86
CA VAL A 63 6.97 -8.23 3.24
C VAL A 63 5.53 -7.71 3.31
N ALA A 64 5.11 -6.87 2.36
CA ALA A 64 3.73 -6.35 2.30
C ALA A 64 2.70 -7.48 2.12
N LEU A 65 3.00 -8.48 1.28
CA LEU A 65 2.15 -9.66 1.10
C LEU A 65 2.11 -10.55 2.35
N LEU A 66 3.24 -10.74 3.04
CA LEU A 66 3.29 -11.49 4.30
C LEU A 66 2.49 -10.79 5.41
N MET A 67 2.64 -9.46 5.55
CA MET A 67 1.90 -8.65 6.53
C MET A 67 0.41 -8.52 6.23
N LEU A 68 -0.02 -8.86 5.03
CA LEU A 68 -1.43 -8.90 4.63
C LEU A 68 -2.22 -9.95 5.43
N ILE A 69 -1.57 -11.04 5.84
CA ILE A 69 -2.16 -12.12 6.64
C ILE A 69 -2.56 -11.63 8.05
N PRO A 70 -1.66 -11.07 8.88
CA PRO A 70 -2.03 -10.52 10.18
C PRO A 70 -3.01 -9.34 10.06
N PHE A 71 -2.87 -8.49 9.03
CA PHE A 71 -3.83 -7.41 8.79
C PHE A 71 -5.26 -7.94 8.55
N ARG A 72 -5.40 -9.08 7.87
CA ARG A 72 -6.69 -9.76 7.68
C ARG A 72 -7.24 -10.36 8.98
N LEU A 73 -6.38 -10.94 9.83
CA LEU A 73 -6.78 -11.50 11.12
C LEU A 73 -7.28 -10.42 12.08
N PHE A 74 -6.59 -9.29 12.18
CA PHE A 74 -6.99 -8.16 13.05
C PHE A 74 -8.36 -7.60 12.68
N LEU A 75 -8.65 -7.40 11.40
CA LEU A 75 -9.95 -6.90 10.94
C LEU A 75 -11.07 -7.94 11.08
N GLY A 76 -10.75 -9.24 11.10
CA GLY A 76 -11.69 -10.29 11.49
C GLY A 76 -12.09 -10.21 12.97
N SER A 77 -11.14 -9.90 13.85
CA SER A 77 -11.39 -9.72 15.29
C SER A 77 -12.25 -8.49 15.59
N LEU A 78 -12.08 -7.38 14.84
CA LEU A 78 -12.87 -6.16 15.01
C LEU A 78 -14.33 -6.27 14.55
N LYS A 79 -14.67 -7.30 13.77
CA LYS A 79 -16.06 -7.58 13.35
C LYS A 79 -16.78 -8.53 14.31
N ALA A 80 -16.04 -9.18 15.21
CA ALA A 80 -16.57 -10.14 16.18
C ALA A 80 -16.84 -9.52 17.57
N ALA A 81 -16.50 -8.24 17.77
CA ALA A 81 -16.85 -7.43 18.93
C ALA A 81 -17.92 -6.41 18.56
#